data_AF-A0A7S1FWG1-F1
#
_entry.id   AF-A0A7S1FWG1-F1
#
_cell.length_a   1.000
_cell.length_b   1.000
_cell.length_c   1.000
_cell.angle_alpha   90.00
_cell.angle_beta   90.00
_cell.angle_gamma   90.00
#
_symmetry.space_group_name_H-M   'P 1'
#
loop_
_entity.id
_entity.type
_entity.pdbx_description
1 polymer ?
#
loop_
_entity_poly.entity_id
_entity_poly.type
_entity_poly.pdbx_seq_one_letter_code
_entity_poly.pdbx_strand_id
1 'polypeptide(L)'
;MIVTISYSRNLFFALTAILSVALAYQPHPNSPRQRTQDSRRDFVRNVVALSVPASVSCLLPKFAHAEINVGGKPVYGDDKVIMGQKSHGTTENAVQENLRFEVDRAKADKISSYNRHFAEYGGYFTSRESYLDELRSAKGPITYYDSVSGKPLFVAPIGRSMSSFLAESEYHGWPSFRDEEVVWDNVRVLKGSGETVSTVGTHLGHNIPDKKGNR
;
A
#
# COMPACT_ATOMS: atom_id res chain seq x y z
N MET A 1 16.73 -1.46 6.81
CA MET A 1 16.00 -1.91 5.63
C MET A 1 14.77 -2.74 5.99
N ILE A 2 13.70 -2.04 6.36
CA ILE A 2 12.35 -2.60 6.30
C ILE A 2 11.66 -1.90 5.14
N VAL A 3 11.91 -2.44 3.95
CA VAL A 3 11.12 -2.11 2.78
C VAL A 3 9.80 -2.85 2.91
N THR A 4 8.90 -2.28 3.71
CA THR A 4 7.58 -2.86 3.90
C THR A 4 6.66 -2.28 2.91
N ILE A 5 6.13 -3.17 2.08
CA ILE A 5 5.07 -2.82 1.17
C ILE A 5 3.87 -2.42 2.03
N SER A 6 3.45 -1.17 1.93
CA SER A 6 2.26 -0.65 2.59
C SER A 6 1.03 -1.22 1.90
N TYR A 7 0.01 -1.56 2.69
CA TYR A 7 -1.28 -1.99 2.15
C TYR A 7 -2.05 -0.77 1.62
N SER A 8 -1.96 -0.51 0.32
CA SER A 8 -2.96 0.29 -0.40
C SER A 8 -3.98 -0.64 -1.06
N ARG A 9 -4.80 -1.35 -0.29
CA ARG A 9 -6.06 -1.92 -0.81
C ARG A 9 -7.25 -1.62 0.09
N ASN A 10 -7.48 -0.34 0.35
CA ASN A 10 -8.78 0.11 0.86
C ASN A 10 -9.69 0.53 -0.30
N LEU A 11 -10.35 -0.44 -0.98
CA LEU A 11 -11.69 -0.24 -1.57
C LEU A 11 -12.39 -1.50 -2.12
N PHE A 12 -12.25 -2.71 -1.54
CA PHE A 12 -12.94 -3.90 -2.12
C PHE A 12 -13.61 -4.86 -1.14
N PHE A 13 -13.96 -4.41 0.08
CA PHE A 13 -14.71 -5.24 1.04
C PHE A 13 -16.00 -4.62 1.59
N ALA A 14 -16.64 -3.71 0.84
CA ALA A 14 -17.93 -3.15 1.22
C ALA A 14 -18.90 -3.07 0.04
N LEU A 15 -19.17 -4.20 -0.63
CA LEU A 15 -20.28 -4.33 -1.59
C LEU A 15 -20.54 -5.82 -1.88
N THR A 16 -21.24 -6.51 -0.99
CA THR A 16 -21.99 -7.74 -1.28
C THR A 16 -22.82 -8.12 -0.05
N ALA A 17 -23.86 -7.33 0.21
CA ALA A 17 -24.96 -7.74 1.08
C ALA A 17 -26.27 -7.14 0.54
N ILE A 18 -26.75 -7.66 -0.59
CA ILE A 18 -28.15 -7.53 -0.98
C ILE A 18 -28.66 -8.96 -1.17
N LEU A 19 -29.18 -9.53 -0.09
CA LEU A 19 -29.85 -10.82 -0.09
C LEU A 19 -31.32 -10.58 -0.45
N SER A 20 -31.70 -10.94 -1.67
CA SER A 20 -33.08 -10.97 -2.12
C SER A 20 -33.84 -12.09 -1.40
N VAL A 21 -34.81 -11.74 -0.55
CA VAL A 21 -35.80 -12.68 -0.04
C VAL A 21 -37.18 -12.10 -0.34
N ALA A 22 -37.76 -12.51 -1.47
CA ALA A 22 -39.19 -12.37 -1.73
C ALA A 22 -39.81 -13.76 -1.56
N LEU A 23 -40.37 -14.03 -0.37
CA LEU A 23 -41.19 -15.22 -0.16
C LEU A 23 -42.58 -14.98 -0.75
N ALA A 24 -43.03 -15.96 -1.52
CA ALA A 24 -44.29 -15.98 -2.25
C ALA A 24 -45.52 -15.92 -1.34
N TYR A 25 -46.49 -15.13 -1.76
CA TYR A 25 -47.84 -15.01 -1.22
C TYR A 25 -48.74 -16.13 -1.77
N GLN A 26 -49.54 -16.77 -0.92
CA GLN A 26 -50.69 -17.59 -1.29
C GLN A 26 -51.88 -17.25 -0.37
N PRO A 27 -53.07 -16.88 -0.89
CA PRO A 27 -54.23 -16.54 -0.08
C PRO A 27 -55.23 -17.72 0.01
N HIS A 28 -55.97 -17.83 1.11
CA HIS A 28 -57.33 -18.40 1.15
C HIS A 28 -58.06 -18.04 2.47
N PRO A 29 -59.41 -18.10 2.53
CA PRO A 29 -60.24 -17.13 3.25
C PRO A 29 -61.06 -17.75 4.39
N ASN A 30 -61.50 -16.92 5.36
CA ASN A 30 -62.90 -16.77 5.79
C ASN A 30 -63.03 -15.84 7.03
N SER A 31 -64.02 -14.96 6.96
CA SER A 31 -64.52 -13.95 7.94
C SER A 31 -65.28 -14.59 9.14
N PRO A 32 -65.79 -13.88 10.20
CA PRO A 32 -66.21 -12.46 10.22
C PRO A 32 -66.16 -11.59 11.52
N ARG A 33 -66.36 -10.27 11.32
CA ARG A 33 -66.90 -9.18 12.20
C ARG A 33 -66.04 -8.77 13.43
N GLN A 34 -65.85 -7.48 13.79
CA GLN A 34 -66.72 -6.29 13.85
C GLN A 34 -65.94 -5.04 13.38
N ARG A 35 -66.43 -4.17 12.47
CA ARG A 35 -67.33 -3.00 12.63
C ARG A 35 -66.99 -2.03 13.76
N THR A 36 -66.26 -0.96 13.44
CA THR A 36 -66.63 0.43 13.78
C THR A 36 -66.31 1.35 12.61
N GLN A 37 -67.29 2.18 12.27
CA GLN A 37 -67.25 3.22 11.24
C GLN A 37 -66.31 4.35 11.66
N ASP A 38 -65.54 4.90 10.73
CA ASP A 38 -65.75 6.30 10.36
C ASP A 38 -65.14 6.63 8.99
N SER A 39 -66.01 7.20 8.17
CA SER A 39 -65.76 7.63 6.81
C SER A 39 -65.05 8.98 6.78
N ARG A 40 -64.12 9.17 5.84
CA ARG A 40 -64.21 10.22 4.78
C ARG A 40 -62.84 10.41 4.10
N ARG A 41 -62.70 9.77 2.93
CA ARG A 41 -62.37 10.38 1.62
C ARG A 41 -61.62 9.38 0.76
N ASP A 42 -62.36 8.83 -0.19
CA ASP A 42 -61.84 8.17 -1.38
C ASP A 42 -60.88 9.11 -2.11
N PHE A 43 -59.70 8.62 -2.44
CA PHE A 43 -58.99 9.10 -3.62
C PHE A 43 -58.09 8.00 -4.21
N VAL A 44 -58.70 7.24 -5.13
CA VAL A 44 -58.16 6.80 -6.42
C VAL A 44 -56.69 6.38 -6.48
N ARG A 45 -56.53 5.07 -6.72
CA ARG A 45 -55.45 4.38 -7.46
C ARG A 45 -54.65 5.29 -8.40
N ASN A 46 -53.33 5.28 -8.25
CA ASN A 46 -52.38 5.38 -9.36
C ASN A 46 -51.06 4.72 -8.95
N VAL A 47 -50.91 3.43 -9.26
CA VAL A 47 -49.60 2.77 -9.24
C VAL A 47 -48.93 3.13 -10.56
N VAL A 48 -48.10 4.17 -10.54
CA VAL A 48 -47.14 4.41 -11.61
C VAL A 48 -46.00 3.42 -11.39
N ALA A 49 -45.98 2.35 -12.17
CA ALA A 49 -44.80 1.53 -12.35
C ALA A 49 -43.74 2.39 -13.04
N LEU A 50 -42.86 3.02 -12.25
CA LEU A 50 -41.69 3.72 -12.78
C LEU A 50 -40.71 2.63 -13.23
N SER A 51 -40.76 2.26 -14.51
CA SER A 51 -39.69 1.52 -15.14
C SER A 51 -38.43 2.37 -15.09
N VAL A 52 -37.54 2.10 -14.15
CA VAL A 52 -36.20 2.69 -14.11
C VAL A 52 -35.47 2.20 -15.37
N PRO A 53 -35.12 3.08 -16.33
CA PRO A 53 -34.28 2.63 -17.43
C PRO A 53 -32.93 2.22 -16.85
N ALA A 54 -32.53 0.98 -17.12
CA ALA A 54 -31.22 0.43 -16.83
C ALA A 54 -30.17 1.16 -17.68
N SER A 55 -29.82 2.39 -17.28
CA SER A 55 -28.72 3.16 -17.89
C SER A 55 -28.18 4.18 -16.90
N VAL A 56 -28.07 3.83 -15.62
CA VAL A 56 -27.04 4.47 -14.79
C VAL A 56 -25.73 3.82 -15.19
N SER A 57 -25.18 4.27 -16.32
CA SER A 57 -23.78 4.03 -16.64
C SER A 57 -23.00 4.76 -15.57
N CYS A 58 -22.73 4.04 -14.48
CA CYS A 58 -22.00 4.52 -13.33
C CYS A 58 -20.66 5.03 -13.87
N LEU A 59 -20.52 6.35 -13.98
CA LEU A 59 -19.25 7.02 -14.12
C LEU A 59 -18.51 6.79 -12.79
N LEU A 60 -17.95 5.59 -12.66
CA LEU A 60 -16.93 5.33 -11.66
C LEU A 60 -15.82 6.34 -11.96
N PRO A 61 -15.45 7.23 -11.01
CA PRO A 61 -14.27 8.04 -11.21
C PRO A 61 -13.12 7.07 -11.47
N LYS A 62 -12.49 7.19 -12.64
CA LYS A 62 -11.20 6.57 -12.89
C LYS A 62 -10.27 7.18 -11.84
N PHE A 63 -10.05 6.45 -10.73
CA PHE A 63 -8.92 6.71 -9.87
C PHE A 63 -7.69 6.49 -10.74
N ALA A 64 -7.20 7.57 -11.33
CA ALA A 64 -5.91 7.60 -11.99
C ALA A 64 -4.91 7.18 -10.92
N HIS A 65 -4.43 5.94 -11.01
CA HIS A 65 -3.24 5.55 -10.28
C HIS A 65 -2.15 6.46 -10.81
N ALA A 66 -1.64 7.36 -9.97
CA ALA A 66 -0.52 8.20 -10.33
C ALA A 66 0.61 7.28 -10.84
N GLU A 67 1.15 7.58 -12.01
CA GLU A 67 2.24 6.83 -12.60
C GLU A 67 3.47 6.93 -11.69
N ILE A 68 4.06 5.78 -11.32
CA ILE A 68 5.27 5.74 -10.50
C ILE A 68 6.46 5.99 -11.42
N ASN A 69 7.09 7.16 -11.28
CA ASN A 69 8.31 7.48 -12.00
C ASN A 69 9.52 6.76 -11.36
N VAL A 70 9.96 5.67 -11.99
CA VAL A 70 11.07 4.83 -11.51
C VAL A 70 12.30 5.00 -12.40
N GLY A 71 13.47 5.00 -11.78
CA GLY A 71 14.75 5.12 -12.45
C GLY A 71 15.21 6.56 -12.61
N GLY A 72 16.43 6.72 -13.13
CA GLY A 72 17.06 8.03 -13.33
C GLY A 72 18.34 8.18 -12.53
N LYS A 73 18.84 9.42 -12.43
CA LYS A 73 20.08 9.72 -11.70
C LYS A 73 19.79 9.90 -10.21
N PRO A 74 20.72 9.53 -9.30
CA PRO A 74 20.58 9.79 -7.89
C PRO A 74 20.22 11.23 -7.56
N VAL A 75 19.20 11.40 -6.73
CA VAL A 75 18.78 12.70 -6.21
C VAL A 75 19.33 12.86 -4.79
N TYR A 76 20.09 13.92 -4.58
CA TYR A 76 20.70 14.19 -3.29
C TYR A 76 19.80 15.01 -2.37
N GLY A 77 19.84 14.69 -1.08
CA GLY A 77 19.12 15.41 -0.02
C GLY A 77 20.05 16.13 0.94
N ASP A 78 19.53 17.17 1.58
CA ASP A 78 20.18 17.78 2.74
C ASP A 78 19.84 16.99 4.02
N ASP A 79 20.87 16.56 4.74
CA ASP A 79 20.75 15.73 5.93
C ASP A 79 19.98 16.44 7.05
N LYS A 80 20.30 17.71 7.33
CA LYS A 80 19.67 18.46 8.42
C LYS A 80 18.20 18.74 8.15
N VAL A 81 17.85 18.94 6.88
CA VAL A 81 16.46 19.17 6.47
C VAL A 81 15.64 17.87 6.52
N ILE A 82 16.16 16.77 5.96
CA ILE A 82 15.37 15.54 5.80
C ILE A 82 15.37 14.70 7.08
N MET A 83 16.52 14.54 7.72
CA MET A 83 16.71 13.64 8.87
C MET A 83 16.87 14.40 10.19
N GLY A 84 16.51 15.68 10.22
CA GLY A 84 16.40 16.46 11.45
C GLY A 84 15.36 15.87 12.41
N GLN A 85 15.46 16.24 13.68
CA GLN A 85 14.52 15.83 14.72
C GLN A 85 13.09 16.29 14.40
N LYS A 86 12.13 15.37 14.54
CA LYS A 86 10.68 15.55 14.36
C LYS A 86 9.92 14.96 15.56
N SER A 87 8.59 14.84 15.48
CA SER A 87 7.77 14.28 16.55
C SER A 87 8.07 12.82 16.87
N HIS A 88 8.60 12.05 15.93
CA HIS A 88 8.91 10.63 16.09
C HIS A 88 10.33 10.31 15.59
N GLY A 89 11.34 10.84 16.28
CA GLY A 89 12.74 10.65 15.85
C GLY A 89 13.05 11.49 14.61
N THR A 90 13.45 10.87 13.50
CA THR A 90 13.66 11.54 12.21
C THR A 90 12.42 11.59 11.33
N THR A 91 11.28 11.06 11.78
CA THR A 91 10.01 11.02 11.05
C THR A 91 8.90 11.70 11.86
N GLU A 92 7.80 12.10 11.20
CA GLU A 92 6.65 12.70 11.92
C GLU A 92 5.81 11.64 12.65
N ASN A 93 5.75 10.43 12.12
CA ASN A 93 4.90 9.35 12.62
C ASN A 93 5.72 8.07 12.76
N ALA A 94 5.27 7.19 13.67
CA ALA A 94 5.73 5.82 13.71
C ALA A 94 5.46 5.09 12.38
N VAL A 95 6.19 4.00 12.17
CA VAL A 95 5.86 3.07 11.08
C VAL A 95 4.42 2.57 11.20
N GLN A 96 3.80 2.29 10.06
CA GLN A 96 2.43 1.80 9.95
C GLN A 96 2.20 0.55 10.81
N GLU A 97 0.96 0.36 11.28
CA GLU A 97 0.63 -0.76 12.17
C GLU A 97 0.76 -2.12 11.47
N ASN A 98 0.27 -2.23 10.23
CA ASN A 98 0.21 -3.49 9.49
C ASN A 98 1.28 -3.54 8.40
N LEU A 99 2.51 -3.83 8.83
CA LEU A 99 3.64 -4.01 7.93
C LEU A 99 3.59 -5.37 7.21
N ARG A 100 3.97 -5.40 5.93
CA ARG A 100 4.07 -6.66 5.17
C ARG A 100 5.25 -7.53 5.63
N PHE A 101 5.19 -8.80 5.26
CA PHE A 101 6.24 -9.80 5.48
C PHE A 101 6.58 -10.15 6.93
N GLU A 102 5.63 -9.92 7.84
CA GLU A 102 5.79 -10.30 9.26
C GLU A 102 7.08 -9.73 9.85
N VAL A 103 7.44 -8.52 9.41
CA VAL A 103 8.56 -7.81 10.00
C VAL A 103 8.21 -7.39 11.42
N ASP A 104 9.22 -7.36 12.27
CA ASP A 104 9.09 -6.85 13.63
C ASP A 104 8.87 -5.34 13.58
N ARG A 105 7.67 -4.89 13.95
CA ARG A 105 7.29 -3.49 13.88
C ARG A 105 8.15 -2.60 14.79
N ALA A 106 8.49 -3.06 15.99
CA ALA A 106 9.32 -2.27 16.90
C ALA A 106 10.75 -2.10 16.35
N LYS A 107 11.29 -3.16 15.73
CA LYS A 107 12.55 -3.10 15.00
C LYS A 107 12.47 -2.16 13.79
N ALA A 108 11.39 -2.25 13.01
CA ALA A 108 11.13 -1.36 11.87
C ALA A 108 11.15 0.09 12.31
N ASP A 109 10.43 0.41 13.37
CA ASP A 109 10.32 1.76 13.89
C ASP A 109 11.67 2.28 14.39
N LYS A 110 12.39 1.46 15.16
CA LYS A 110 13.74 1.79 15.63
C LYS A 110 14.70 2.08 14.48
N ILE A 111 14.73 1.23 13.46
CA ILE A 111 15.64 1.39 12.32
C ILE A 111 15.24 2.57 11.45
N SER A 112 13.94 2.75 11.21
CA SER A 112 13.43 3.79 10.29
C SER A 112 13.54 5.19 10.87
N SER A 113 13.29 5.34 12.17
CA SER A 113 13.03 6.65 12.78
C SER A 113 14.07 7.04 13.83
N TYR A 114 14.79 6.08 14.42
CA TYR A 114 15.68 6.32 15.56
C TYR A 114 17.11 5.81 15.35
N ASN A 115 17.44 5.39 14.13
CA ASN A 115 18.77 4.90 13.81
C ASN A 115 19.38 5.67 12.62
N ARG A 116 20.58 6.19 12.83
CA ARG A 116 21.40 6.88 11.80
C ARG A 116 22.70 6.15 11.51
N HIS A 117 22.86 4.95 12.07
CA HIS A 117 24.08 4.17 11.97
C HIS A 117 23.73 2.75 11.54
N PHE A 118 24.10 2.38 10.32
CA PHE A 118 23.80 1.07 9.72
C PHE A 118 22.30 0.77 9.57
N ALA A 119 21.98 -0.44 9.15
CA ALA A 119 20.61 -0.98 9.09
C ALA A 119 20.45 -2.08 10.15
N GLU A 120 19.34 -2.83 10.15
CA GLU A 120 19.27 -4.12 10.83
C GLU A 120 20.38 -5.07 10.35
N TYR A 121 20.58 -6.16 11.09
CA TYR A 121 21.59 -7.16 10.75
C TYR A 121 21.40 -7.74 9.34
N GLY A 122 22.52 -8.01 8.65
CA GLY A 122 22.52 -8.61 7.33
C GLY A 122 21.89 -10.00 7.34
N GLY A 123 21.01 -10.27 6.38
CA GLY A 123 20.21 -11.50 6.28
C GLY A 123 18.88 -11.43 7.02
N TYR A 124 18.48 -10.29 7.62
CA TYR A 124 17.16 -10.20 8.24
C TYR A 124 16.02 -10.55 7.25
N PHE A 125 16.14 -10.08 6.01
CA PHE A 125 15.14 -10.33 4.96
C PHE A 125 15.02 -11.81 4.57
N THR A 126 16.11 -12.59 4.65
CA THR A 126 16.09 -14.03 4.31
C THR A 126 15.39 -14.85 5.38
N SER A 127 15.18 -14.30 6.58
CA SER A 127 14.38 -14.93 7.63
C SER A 127 12.87 -14.70 7.50
N ARG A 128 12.41 -13.97 6.47
CA ARG A 128 11.00 -13.66 6.23
C ARG A 128 10.47 -14.53 5.08
N GLU A 129 9.91 -15.70 5.38
CA GLU A 129 9.39 -16.61 4.33
C GLU A 129 8.31 -15.95 3.47
N SER A 130 7.42 -15.17 4.08
CA SER A 130 6.40 -14.42 3.35
C SER A 130 6.98 -13.40 2.35
N TYR A 131 8.20 -12.90 2.57
CA TYR A 131 8.92 -12.09 1.59
C TYR A 131 9.51 -12.94 0.48
N LEU A 132 10.21 -14.03 0.84
CA LEU A 132 10.82 -14.93 -0.14
C LEU A 132 9.78 -15.57 -1.06
N ASP A 133 8.60 -15.89 -0.55
CA ASP A 133 7.49 -16.42 -1.34
C ASP A 133 6.95 -15.42 -2.35
N GLU A 134 6.90 -14.13 -2.02
CA GLU A 134 6.57 -13.10 -3.01
C GLU A 134 7.64 -13.00 -4.09
N LEU A 135 8.93 -13.00 -3.72
CA LEU A 135 10.01 -13.00 -4.71
C LEU A 135 9.93 -14.22 -5.65
N ARG A 136 9.63 -15.40 -5.11
CA ARG A 136 9.49 -16.65 -5.89
C ARG A 136 8.27 -16.65 -6.81
N SER A 137 7.17 -16.03 -6.40
CA SER A 137 5.89 -16.08 -7.11
C SER A 137 5.60 -14.88 -8.01
N ALA A 138 6.37 -13.79 -7.86
CA ALA A 138 6.20 -12.58 -8.64
C ALA A 138 6.42 -12.83 -10.14
N LYS A 139 5.46 -12.36 -10.95
CA LYS A 139 5.52 -12.44 -12.42
C LYS A 139 6.18 -11.21 -13.07
N GLY A 140 6.64 -10.27 -12.25
CA GLY A 140 7.18 -8.99 -12.68
C GLY A 140 7.78 -8.22 -11.50
N PRO A 141 8.12 -6.94 -11.70
CA PRO A 141 8.68 -6.10 -10.65
C PRO A 141 7.72 -5.94 -9.46
N ILE A 142 8.28 -5.92 -8.27
CA ILE A 142 7.58 -5.68 -7.01
C ILE A 142 7.81 -4.22 -6.62
N THR A 143 6.73 -3.53 -6.25
CA THR A 143 6.82 -2.19 -5.68
C THR A 143 7.00 -2.29 -4.17
N TYR A 144 7.97 -1.53 -3.69
CA TYR A 144 8.47 -1.46 -2.35
C TYR A 144 8.13 -0.10 -1.77
N TYR A 145 7.57 -0.05 -0.55
CA TYR A 145 7.00 1.19 -0.01
C TYR A 145 7.67 1.61 1.30
N ASP A 146 7.50 2.89 1.63
CA ASP A 146 7.96 3.50 2.87
C ASP A 146 7.08 3.01 4.04
N SER A 147 7.73 2.47 5.06
CA SER A 147 7.10 1.95 6.27
C SER A 147 6.33 3.04 7.05
N VAL A 148 6.67 4.31 6.86
CA VAL A 148 6.02 5.45 7.51
C VAL A 148 4.97 6.06 6.59
N SER A 149 5.38 6.56 5.42
CA SER A 149 4.49 7.34 4.55
C SER A 149 3.60 6.50 3.62
N GLY A 150 3.93 5.23 3.40
CA GLY A 150 3.24 4.37 2.43
C GLY A 150 3.47 4.76 0.97
N LYS A 151 4.43 5.65 0.68
CA LYS A 151 4.81 6.03 -0.69
C LYS A 151 5.75 5.01 -1.31
N PRO A 152 5.73 4.82 -2.64
CA PRO A 152 6.64 3.90 -3.31
C PRO A 152 8.08 4.44 -3.24
N LEU A 153 9.02 3.58 -2.86
CA LEU A 153 10.44 3.86 -2.74
C LEU A 153 11.26 3.17 -3.82
N PHE A 154 10.93 1.91 -4.12
CA PHE A 154 11.65 1.11 -5.11
C PHE A 154 10.67 0.27 -5.95
N VAL A 155 11.09 -0.12 -7.15
CA VAL A 155 10.42 -1.10 -8.00
C VAL A 155 11.48 -2.03 -8.57
N ALA A 156 11.48 -3.29 -8.18
CA ALA A 156 12.54 -4.23 -8.56
C ALA A 156 12.01 -5.66 -8.79
N PRO A 157 12.66 -6.45 -9.65
CA PRO A 157 13.83 -6.08 -10.45
C PRO A 157 13.48 -5.27 -11.71
N ILE A 158 14.38 -4.38 -12.14
CA ILE A 158 14.33 -3.70 -13.45
C ILE A 158 15.69 -3.85 -14.13
N GLY A 159 15.70 -4.23 -15.42
CA GLY A 159 16.94 -4.45 -16.17
C GLY A 159 17.71 -5.72 -15.76
N ARG A 160 17.15 -6.56 -14.89
CA ARG A 160 17.71 -7.85 -14.45
C ARG A 160 16.61 -8.85 -14.09
N SER A 161 16.98 -10.12 -13.90
CA SER A 161 16.05 -11.14 -13.42
C SER A 161 15.83 -11.04 -11.90
N MET A 162 14.73 -11.61 -11.43
CA MET A 162 14.45 -11.75 -10.00
C MET A 162 15.54 -12.57 -9.29
N SER A 163 16.06 -13.62 -9.95
CA SER A 163 17.17 -14.40 -9.41
C SER A 163 18.44 -13.59 -9.25
N SER A 164 18.77 -12.69 -10.19
CA SER A 164 19.92 -11.79 -10.06
C SER A 164 19.73 -10.75 -8.97
N PHE A 165 18.51 -10.22 -8.80
CA PHE A 165 18.18 -9.33 -7.67
C PHE A 165 18.37 -10.03 -6.32
N LEU A 166 17.81 -11.24 -6.17
CA LEU A 166 17.93 -12.00 -4.92
C LEU A 166 19.39 -12.38 -4.63
N ALA A 167 20.13 -12.89 -5.61
CA ALA A 167 21.53 -13.28 -5.43
C ALA A 167 22.42 -12.09 -5.01
N GLU A 168 22.21 -10.90 -5.61
CA GLU A 168 22.92 -9.69 -5.21
C GLU A 168 22.53 -9.25 -3.79
N SER A 169 21.24 -9.34 -3.46
CA SER A 169 20.74 -9.00 -2.13
C SER A 169 21.30 -9.92 -1.03
N GLU A 170 21.39 -11.23 -1.31
CA GLU A 170 21.99 -12.22 -0.42
C GLU A 170 23.49 -11.99 -0.25
N TYR A 171 24.20 -11.69 -1.34
CA TYR A 171 25.63 -11.39 -1.30
C TYR A 171 25.96 -10.19 -0.41
N HIS A 172 25.14 -9.13 -0.48
CA HIS A 172 25.35 -7.94 0.34
C HIS A 172 24.71 -8.03 1.74
N GLY A 173 23.77 -8.95 1.95
CA GLY A 173 23.06 -9.13 3.21
C GLY A 173 21.79 -8.30 3.34
N TRP A 174 21.45 -7.46 2.37
CA TRP A 174 20.23 -6.65 2.35
C TRP A 174 19.67 -6.58 0.93
N PRO A 175 18.36 -6.40 0.73
CA PRO A 175 17.81 -6.03 -0.58
C PRO A 175 18.66 -4.93 -1.23
N SER A 176 19.12 -5.17 -2.45
CA SER A 176 20.07 -4.28 -3.15
C SER A 176 19.39 -3.71 -4.37
N PHE A 177 19.22 -2.39 -4.45
CA PHE A 177 18.45 -1.73 -5.52
C PHE A 177 19.37 -0.89 -6.40
N ARG A 178 19.27 -1.03 -7.73
CA ARG A 178 20.03 -0.20 -8.66
C ARG A 178 19.29 1.09 -8.98
N ASP A 179 20.00 2.09 -9.53
CA ASP A 179 19.43 3.41 -9.82
C ASP A 179 18.14 3.34 -10.66
N GLU A 180 18.04 2.37 -11.58
CA GLU A 180 16.88 2.07 -12.41
C GLU A 180 15.66 1.55 -11.64
N GLU A 181 15.85 1.12 -10.39
CA GLU A 181 14.84 0.53 -9.50
C GLU A 181 14.39 1.52 -8.41
N VAL A 182 14.93 2.74 -8.37
CA VAL A 182 14.63 3.74 -7.34
C VAL A 182 13.54 4.72 -7.81
N VAL A 183 12.58 5.00 -6.94
CA VAL A 183 11.58 6.06 -7.11
C VAL A 183 12.15 7.35 -6.54
N TRP A 184 12.94 8.07 -7.35
CA TRP A 184 13.66 9.27 -6.94
C TRP A 184 12.74 10.44 -6.52
N ASP A 185 11.45 10.39 -6.82
CA ASP A 185 10.49 11.34 -6.26
C ASP A 185 10.39 11.23 -4.73
N ASN A 186 10.61 10.02 -4.18
CA ASN A 186 10.44 9.72 -2.76
C ASN A 186 11.74 9.34 -2.04
N VAL A 187 12.85 9.11 -2.74
CA VAL A 187 14.14 8.67 -2.17
C VAL A 187 15.23 9.74 -2.36
N ARG A 188 16.12 9.89 -1.38
CA ARG A 188 17.31 10.75 -1.45
C ARG A 188 18.55 10.02 -0.96
N VAL A 189 19.70 10.39 -1.51
CA VAL A 189 21.02 10.04 -0.95
C VAL A 189 21.60 11.26 -0.24
N LEU A 190 22.07 11.10 1.00
CA LEU A 190 22.71 12.17 1.76
C LEU A 190 24.18 12.29 1.35
N LYS A 191 24.60 13.48 0.89
CA LYS A 191 25.95 13.69 0.34
C LYS A 191 27.08 13.39 1.33
N GLY A 192 26.87 13.69 2.61
CA GLY A 192 27.91 13.57 3.64
C GLY A 192 28.15 12.14 4.10
N SER A 193 27.07 11.37 4.30
CA SER A 193 27.13 10.02 4.88
C SER A 193 26.93 8.90 3.86
N GLY A 194 26.38 9.20 2.68
CA GLY A 194 25.92 8.18 1.73
C GLY A 194 24.65 7.45 2.19
N GLU A 195 24.03 7.86 3.30
CA GLU A 195 22.75 7.31 3.74
C GLU A 195 21.67 7.48 2.67
N THR A 196 20.87 6.45 2.48
CA THR A 196 19.68 6.49 1.62
C THR A 196 18.46 6.62 2.51
N VAL A 197 17.63 7.63 2.23
CA VAL A 197 16.51 8.04 3.07
C VAL A 197 15.27 8.34 2.23
N SER A 198 14.08 8.26 2.82
CA SER A 198 12.88 8.79 2.18
C SER A 198 12.78 10.30 2.36
N THR A 199 11.98 10.95 1.51
CA THR A 199 11.71 12.40 1.62
C THR A 199 11.03 12.82 2.92
N VAL A 200 10.41 11.88 3.66
CA VAL A 200 9.79 12.16 4.96
C VAL A 200 10.72 11.89 6.16
N GLY A 201 11.96 11.46 5.90
CA GLY A 201 12.98 11.22 6.92
C GLY A 201 13.07 9.77 7.42
N THR A 202 12.48 8.82 6.69
CA THR A 202 12.64 7.38 6.96
C THR A 202 14.06 6.97 6.57
N HIS A 203 14.84 6.41 7.49
CA HIS A 203 16.13 5.79 7.18
C HIS A 203 15.94 4.47 6.43
N LEU A 204 16.55 4.34 5.25
CA LEU A 204 16.36 3.17 4.37
C LEU A 204 17.60 2.26 4.32
N GLY A 205 18.79 2.85 4.44
CA GLY A 205 20.06 2.15 4.30
C GLY A 205 21.17 3.10 3.86
N HIS A 206 22.08 2.62 3.02
CA HIS A 206 23.19 3.41 2.48
C HIS A 206 23.35 3.10 1.00
N ASN A 207 23.67 4.13 0.21
CA ASN A 207 24.17 3.93 -1.14
C ASN A 207 25.65 3.55 -1.03
N ILE A 208 25.99 2.34 -1.46
CA ILE A 208 27.34 1.79 -1.37
C ILE A 208 27.74 1.36 -2.79
N PRO A 209 28.30 2.26 -3.62
CA PRO A 209 28.61 1.94 -5.00
C PRO A 209 29.59 0.78 -5.15
N ASP A 210 29.44 0.01 -6.23
CA ASP A 210 30.38 -1.02 -6.66
C ASP A 210 30.76 -0.84 -8.13
N LYS A 211 31.45 -1.83 -8.70
CA LYS A 211 31.89 -1.79 -10.12
C LYS A 211 30.74 -1.68 -11.12
N LYS A 212 29.49 -1.94 -10.72
CA LYS A 212 28.29 -1.85 -11.55
C LYS A 212 27.51 -0.55 -11.34
N GLY A 213 27.92 0.30 -10.40
CA GLY A 213 27.26 1.56 -10.07
C GLY A 213 26.72 1.59 -8.64
N ASN A 214 25.80 2.52 -8.39
CA ASN A 214 25.15 2.68 -7.09
C ASN A 214 24.31 1.45 -6.72
N ARG A 215 24.14 1.23 -5.42
CA ARG A 215 23.22 0.25 -4.83
C ARG A 215 22.96 0.48 -3.35
#